data_AF-A0A924IGE0-F1
#
_entry.id   AF-A0A924IGE0-F1
#
_cell.length_a   1.000
_cell.length_b   1.000
_cell.length_c   1.000
_cell.angle_alpha   90.00
_cell.angle_beta   90.00
_cell.angle_gamma   90.00
#
_symmetry.space_group_name_H-M   'P 1'
#
loop_
_entity.id
_entity.type
_entity.pdbx_description
1 polymer ?
#
loop_
_entity_poly.entity_id
_entity_poly.type
_entity_poly.pdbx_seq_one_letter_code
_entity_poly.pdbx_strand_id
1 'polypeptide(L)'
;MEAKNIGSLSMKGGRNDNFYFCLIEYYPESSRWFLKSLLPVKDEEANDSDEAIRDWIHNFGVKQLVVDFPLSKAACSECELDCPGAGQCPKPSVVAVREKMKNLVNEDLKLINSNPKKYEQDRNKADEIVYNRDIFEKETAHHLLTRSFKRRLKKGFLPYWNRALDFWVWQYYYDQILDTFNTSFDSFGNISLMILSRFSYIKRHFPKYVELFEGNGQIILIELLRSKIIAKKDVDMLNDIDLGMEVRLDAIKKIEGKLDIFIYNHDLEILVKNPRAFDSFLLALAGQNVLQEKNRQLPEWTQPNETKFIIPNFG
;
A
#
# COMPACT_ATOMS: atom_id res chain seq x y z
N MET A 1 15.97 -8.39 -26.72
CA MET A 1 16.03 -8.18 -25.25
C MET A 1 14.79 -8.81 -24.66
N GLU A 2 14.92 -9.47 -23.50
CA GLU A 2 13.75 -9.99 -22.79
C GLU A 2 12.86 -8.81 -22.35
N ALA A 3 11.56 -8.87 -22.63
CA ALA A 3 10.64 -7.80 -22.27
C ALA A 3 10.56 -7.66 -20.75
N LYS A 4 10.69 -6.45 -20.22
CA LYS A 4 10.51 -6.21 -18.77
C LYS A 4 9.02 -6.05 -18.51
N ASN A 5 8.42 -7.00 -17.79
CA ASN A 5 7.02 -6.95 -17.42
C ASN A 5 6.83 -7.14 -15.92
N ILE A 6 5.70 -6.64 -15.43
CA ILE A 6 5.28 -6.85 -14.05
C ILE A 6 3.76 -7.00 -14.00
N GLY A 7 3.35 -8.07 -13.33
CA GLY A 7 1.94 -8.32 -13.06
C GLY A 7 1.51 -7.73 -11.73
N SER A 8 0.21 -7.57 -11.56
CA SER A 8 -0.39 -7.27 -10.26
C SER A 8 -1.76 -7.93 -10.10
N LEU A 9 -2.13 -8.11 -8.83
CA LEU A 9 -3.38 -8.73 -8.43
C LEU A 9 -3.91 -8.05 -7.16
N SER A 10 -5.01 -7.32 -7.26
CA SER A 10 -5.76 -6.86 -6.08
C SER A 10 -6.90 -7.84 -5.81
N MET A 11 -6.88 -8.54 -4.66
CA MET A 11 -8.00 -9.44 -4.29
C MET A 11 -8.83 -8.90 -3.14
N LYS A 12 -8.84 -7.58 -2.93
CA LYS A 12 -9.77 -6.96 -1.98
C LYS A 12 -11.20 -7.22 -2.42
N GLY A 13 -12.05 -7.64 -1.48
CA GLY A 13 -13.47 -7.81 -1.76
C GLY A 13 -14.12 -8.96 -1.01
N GLY A 14 -15.41 -9.16 -1.31
CA GLY A 14 -16.16 -10.35 -0.87
C GLY A 14 -15.80 -11.58 -1.69
N ARG A 15 -16.37 -12.73 -1.32
CA ARG A 15 -16.23 -13.99 -2.07
C ARG A 15 -16.70 -13.89 -3.52
N ASN A 16 -17.67 -13.02 -3.81
CA ASN A 16 -18.28 -12.90 -5.13
C ASN A 16 -17.72 -11.71 -5.93
N ASP A 17 -16.72 -11.00 -5.40
CA ASP A 17 -16.12 -9.87 -6.10
C ASP A 17 -15.16 -10.39 -7.17
N ASN A 18 -15.35 -9.92 -8.40
CA ASN A 18 -14.37 -10.14 -9.47
C ASN A 18 -13.10 -9.35 -9.16
N PHE A 19 -11.95 -10.00 -9.24
CA PHE A 19 -10.65 -9.35 -9.18
C PHE A 19 -9.99 -9.37 -10.56
N TYR A 20 -8.95 -8.55 -10.73
CA TYR A 20 -8.31 -8.35 -12.02
C TYR A 20 -6.83 -8.68 -11.95
N PHE A 21 -6.34 -9.41 -12.94
CA PHE A 21 -4.92 -9.51 -13.24
C PHE A 21 -4.54 -8.38 -14.19
N CYS A 22 -3.63 -7.52 -13.75
CA CYS A 22 -3.13 -6.41 -14.56
C CYS A 22 -1.66 -6.66 -14.91
N LEU A 23 -1.30 -6.48 -16.18
CA LEU A 23 0.06 -6.68 -16.68
C LEU A 23 0.51 -5.41 -17.40
N ILE A 24 1.61 -4.82 -16.94
CA ILE A 24 2.31 -3.77 -17.66
C ILE A 24 3.63 -4.28 -18.21
N GLU A 25 4.03 -3.79 -19.38
CA GLU A 25 5.24 -4.21 -20.07
C GLU A 25 5.97 -3.00 -20.65
N TYR A 26 7.30 -2.99 -20.47
CA TYR A 26 8.18 -1.97 -21.01
C TYR A 26 8.72 -2.39 -22.37
N TYR A 27 8.59 -1.49 -23.34
CA TYR A 27 9.09 -1.66 -24.69
C TYR A 27 10.32 -0.76 -24.90
N PRO A 28 11.54 -1.32 -24.98
CA PRO A 28 12.76 -0.53 -25.10
C PRO A 28 12.81 0.35 -26.36
N GLU A 29 12.22 -0.12 -27.47
CA GLU A 29 12.22 0.58 -28.76
C GLU A 29 11.47 1.91 -28.70
N SER A 30 10.36 1.97 -27.97
CA SER A 30 9.57 3.17 -27.77
C SER A 30 9.88 3.89 -26.46
N SER A 31 10.76 3.30 -25.63
CA SER A 31 11.07 3.76 -24.27
C SER A 31 9.84 3.95 -23.37
N ARG A 32 8.75 3.22 -23.66
CA ARG A 32 7.42 3.44 -23.09
C ARG A 32 6.85 2.18 -22.44
N TRP A 33 6.02 2.36 -21.43
CA TRP A 33 5.26 1.28 -20.79
C TRP A 33 3.90 1.11 -21.43
N PHE A 34 3.37 -0.10 -21.44
CA PHE A 34 2.05 -0.40 -21.98
C PHE A 34 1.28 -1.23 -20.96
N LEU A 35 0.01 -0.89 -20.75
CA LEU A 35 -0.93 -1.84 -20.17
C LEU A 35 -1.19 -2.93 -21.21
N LYS A 36 -0.52 -4.07 -21.05
CA LYS A 36 -0.53 -5.18 -22.02
C LYS A 36 -1.77 -6.04 -21.87
N SER A 37 -2.22 -6.26 -20.64
CA SER A 37 -3.41 -7.07 -20.37
C SER A 37 -4.09 -6.66 -19.08
N LEU A 38 -5.42 -6.73 -19.09
CA LEU A 38 -6.27 -6.49 -17.93
C LEU A 38 -7.38 -7.56 -17.93
N LEU A 39 -7.15 -8.65 -17.21
CA LEU A 39 -7.96 -9.87 -17.29
C LEU A 39 -8.82 -10.02 -16.03
N PRO A 40 -10.15 -10.12 -16.16
CA PRO A 40 -11.02 -10.41 -15.02
C PRO A 40 -10.86 -11.88 -14.61
N VAL A 41 -10.68 -12.11 -13.32
CA VAL A 41 -10.81 -13.43 -12.72
C VAL A 41 -12.24 -13.57 -12.20
N LYS A 42 -13.04 -14.39 -12.89
CA LYS A 42 -14.43 -14.66 -12.52
C LYS A 42 -14.48 -15.84 -11.55
N ASP A 43 -15.25 -15.71 -10.48
CA ASP A 43 -15.41 -16.76 -9.46
C ASP A 43 -16.55 -17.76 -9.76
N GLU A 44 -17.18 -17.67 -10.94
CA GLU A 44 -18.36 -18.47 -11.28
C GLU A 44 -18.06 -19.97 -11.46
N GLU A 45 -16.79 -20.34 -11.71
CA GLU A 45 -16.35 -21.73 -11.77
C GLU A 45 -15.11 -21.93 -10.89
N ALA A 46 -15.33 -22.41 -9.66
CA ALA A 46 -14.33 -22.51 -8.58
C ALA A 46 -13.07 -23.34 -8.89
N ASN A 47 -13.02 -24.05 -10.02
CA ASN A 47 -11.85 -24.83 -10.45
C ASN A 47 -11.01 -24.12 -11.52
N ASP A 48 -11.55 -23.14 -12.26
CA ASP A 48 -10.89 -22.57 -13.44
C ASP A 48 -10.17 -21.24 -13.13
N SER A 49 -10.64 -20.51 -12.11
CA SER A 49 -10.12 -19.19 -11.74
C SER A 49 -8.69 -19.20 -11.18
N ASP A 50 -8.38 -20.18 -10.34
CA ASP A 50 -7.04 -20.32 -9.73
C ASP A 50 -6.00 -20.84 -10.74
N GLU A 51 -6.41 -21.72 -11.67
CA GLU A 51 -5.56 -22.18 -12.77
C GLU A 51 -5.30 -21.07 -13.78
N ALA A 52 -6.30 -20.21 -14.06
CA ALA A 52 -6.15 -19.10 -14.98
C ALA A 52 -5.01 -18.14 -14.58
N ILE A 53 -4.85 -17.81 -13.29
CA ILE A 53 -3.77 -16.93 -12.83
C ILE A 53 -2.40 -17.58 -13.08
N ARG A 54 -2.26 -18.87 -12.77
CA ARG A 54 -1.02 -19.63 -13.02
C ARG A 54 -0.69 -19.63 -14.51
N ASP A 55 -1.70 -19.88 -15.34
CA ASP A 55 -1.54 -19.96 -16.78
C ASP A 55 -1.19 -18.60 -17.38
N TRP A 56 -1.78 -17.50 -16.90
CA TRP A 56 -1.38 -16.16 -17.33
C TRP A 56 0.04 -15.81 -16.91
N ILE A 57 0.44 -16.10 -15.67
CA ILE A 57 1.83 -15.91 -15.22
C ILE A 57 2.79 -16.66 -16.14
N HIS A 58 2.48 -17.91 -16.48
CA HIS A 58 3.32 -18.72 -17.36
C HIS A 58 3.33 -18.18 -18.80
N ASN A 59 2.16 -17.93 -19.38
CA ASN A 59 1.99 -17.53 -20.79
C ASN A 59 2.56 -16.14 -21.07
N PHE A 60 2.45 -15.21 -20.11
CA PHE A 60 3.05 -13.89 -20.23
C PHE A 60 4.50 -13.84 -19.72
N GLY A 61 5.04 -14.94 -19.18
CA GLY A 61 6.40 -15.01 -18.66
C GLY A 61 6.65 -14.04 -17.49
N VAL A 62 5.65 -13.87 -16.62
CA VAL A 62 5.72 -12.89 -15.52
C VAL A 62 6.67 -13.37 -14.45
N LYS A 63 7.74 -12.61 -14.22
CA LYS A 63 8.75 -12.92 -13.18
C LYS A 63 8.46 -12.23 -11.85
N GLN A 64 7.70 -11.14 -11.86
CA GLN A 64 7.41 -10.32 -10.68
C GLN A 64 5.92 -10.00 -10.61
N LEU A 65 5.33 -10.15 -9.43
CA LEU A 65 3.90 -9.93 -9.18
C LEU A 65 3.69 -9.08 -7.92
N VAL A 66 2.93 -7.99 -8.04
CA VAL A 66 2.56 -7.13 -6.90
C VAL A 66 1.17 -7.52 -6.40
N VAL A 67 1.03 -7.71 -5.09
CA VAL A 67 -0.23 -8.06 -4.43
C VAL A 67 -0.52 -7.11 -3.27
N ASP A 68 -1.78 -6.97 -2.89
CA ASP A 68 -2.17 -6.14 -1.74
C ASP A 68 -2.49 -6.95 -0.46
N PHE A 69 -1.78 -8.07 -0.29
CA PHE A 69 -1.86 -8.97 0.86
C PHE A 69 -0.55 -9.05 1.64
N PRO A 70 -0.61 -9.18 2.97
CA PRO A 70 0.58 -9.34 3.78
C PRO A 70 1.36 -10.61 3.38
N LEU A 71 2.59 -10.42 2.90
CA LEU A 71 3.49 -11.54 2.53
C LEU A 71 4.24 -12.11 3.74
N SER A 72 4.36 -11.32 4.80
CA SER A 72 4.91 -11.72 6.09
C SER A 72 3.84 -11.72 7.17
N LYS A 73 4.07 -12.46 8.26
CA LYS A 73 3.13 -12.60 9.37
C LYS A 73 3.56 -11.79 10.59
N ALA A 74 2.63 -11.56 11.52
CA ALA A 74 2.91 -10.90 12.79
C ALA A 74 3.88 -11.71 13.67
N ALA A 75 4.54 -11.03 14.60
CA ALA A 75 5.58 -11.62 15.44
C ALA A 75 5.14 -12.90 16.19
N CYS A 76 3.91 -12.91 16.73
CA CYS A 76 3.40 -14.06 17.49
C CYS A 76 2.68 -15.12 16.65
N SER A 77 2.55 -14.96 15.33
CA SER A 77 1.78 -15.89 14.49
C SER A 77 2.34 -17.32 14.44
N GLU A 78 3.66 -17.44 14.51
CA GLU A 78 4.41 -18.71 14.49
C GLU A 78 5.32 -18.81 15.72
N CYS A 79 4.92 -18.18 16.83
CA CYS A 79 5.74 -18.14 18.04
C CYS A 79 5.51 -19.39 18.88
N GLU A 80 6.60 -20.09 19.20
CA GLU A 80 6.59 -21.31 20.03
C GLU A 80 6.89 -21.05 21.52
N LEU A 81 7.18 -19.80 21.89
CA LEU A 81 7.44 -19.41 23.29
C LEU A 81 6.19 -19.61 24.16
N ASP A 82 6.39 -20.04 25.40
CA ASP A 82 5.36 -19.87 26.44
C ASP A 82 5.15 -18.36 26.66
N CYS A 83 3.96 -17.88 26.32
CA CYS A 83 3.74 -16.47 26.06
C CYS A 83 3.74 -15.68 27.37
N PRO A 84 4.69 -14.74 27.60
CA PRO A 84 4.71 -13.89 28.81
C PRO A 84 3.64 -12.77 28.76
N GLY A 85 2.70 -12.85 27.81
CA GLY A 85 1.73 -11.82 27.50
C GLY A 85 2.24 -10.78 26.50
N ALA A 86 1.30 -10.12 25.82
CA ALA A 86 1.61 -9.16 24.76
C ALA A 86 2.57 -8.06 25.25
N GLY A 87 2.34 -7.48 26.43
CA GLY A 87 3.14 -6.38 26.99
C GLY A 87 4.60 -6.71 27.29
N GLN A 88 4.96 -7.99 27.44
CA GLN A 88 6.31 -8.45 27.80
C GLN A 88 6.95 -9.33 26.72
N CYS A 89 6.38 -9.34 25.51
CA CYS A 89 6.93 -10.11 24.39
C CYS A 89 8.42 -9.82 24.17
N PRO A 90 9.31 -10.83 24.24
CA PRO A 90 10.75 -10.65 24.15
C PRO A 90 11.27 -10.64 22.70
N LYS A 91 10.39 -10.82 21.70
CA LYS A 91 10.82 -10.94 20.30
C LYS A 91 11.54 -9.66 19.86
N PRO A 92 12.74 -9.74 19.25
CA PRO A 92 13.56 -8.56 18.95
C PRO A 92 12.84 -7.48 18.12
N SER A 93 12.06 -7.88 17.12
CA SER A 93 11.30 -6.93 16.28
C SER A 93 10.23 -6.16 17.07
N VAL A 94 9.65 -6.77 18.10
CA VAL A 94 8.67 -6.15 18.99
C VAL A 94 9.35 -5.17 19.95
N VAL A 95 10.46 -5.59 20.56
CA VAL A 95 11.24 -4.76 21.49
C VAL A 95 11.73 -3.50 20.78
N ALA A 96 12.33 -3.65 19.59
CA ALA A 96 12.84 -2.53 18.79
C ALA A 96 11.73 -1.52 18.44
N VAL A 97 10.54 -1.98 18.06
CA VAL A 97 9.39 -1.11 17.78
C VAL A 97 8.94 -0.36 19.03
N ARG A 98 8.86 -1.05 20.18
CA ARG A 98 8.45 -0.41 21.45
C ARG A 98 9.42 0.66 21.90
N GLU A 99 10.72 0.41 21.75
CA GLU A 99 11.75 1.41 22.03
C GLU A 99 11.59 2.64 21.13
N LYS A 100 11.37 2.44 19.83
CA LYS A 100 11.11 3.54 18.88
C LYS A 100 9.84 4.31 19.24
N MET A 101 8.75 3.62 19.58
CA MET A 101 7.51 4.26 20.04
C MET A 101 7.75 5.11 21.29
N LYS A 102 8.47 4.56 22.27
CA LYS A 102 8.81 5.27 23.51
C LYS A 102 9.67 6.51 23.22
N ASN A 103 10.64 6.40 22.32
CA ASN A 103 11.49 7.52 21.91
C ASN A 103 10.68 8.65 21.27
N LEU A 104 9.75 8.34 20.35
CA LEU A 104 8.85 9.34 19.76
C LEU A 104 8.03 10.09 20.82
N VAL A 105 7.43 9.35 21.77
CA VAL A 105 6.63 9.95 22.84
C VAL A 105 7.52 10.82 23.75
N ASN A 106 8.73 10.37 24.06
CA ASN A 106 9.67 11.14 24.88
C ASN A 106 10.16 12.41 24.17
N GLU A 107 10.37 12.37 22.86
CA GLU A 107 10.74 13.54 22.06
C GLU A 107 9.61 14.57 22.05
N ASP A 108 8.37 14.14 21.86
CA ASP A 108 7.21 15.03 21.94
C ASP A 108 7.05 15.63 23.36
N LEU A 109 7.24 14.84 24.42
CA LEU A 109 7.23 15.34 25.80
C LEU A 109 8.37 16.35 26.08
N LYS A 110 9.55 16.15 25.50
CA LYS A 110 10.65 17.13 25.58
C LYS A 110 10.27 18.46 24.91
N LEU A 111 9.58 18.42 23.76
CA LEU A 111 9.09 19.63 23.10
C LEU A 111 8.06 20.37 23.97
N ILE A 112 7.13 19.64 24.60
CA ILE A 112 6.15 20.22 25.54
C ILE A 112 6.87 20.88 26.73
N ASN A 113 7.81 20.17 27.35
CA ASN A 113 8.47 20.64 28.56
C ASN A 113 9.45 21.79 28.31
N SER A 114 10.13 21.80 27.16
CA SER A 114 11.12 22.83 26.82
C SER A 114 10.48 24.19 26.50
N ASN A 115 9.33 24.22 25.82
CA ASN A 115 8.60 25.45 25.55
C ASN A 115 7.09 25.20 25.40
N PRO A 116 6.34 25.13 26.51
CA PRO A 116 4.91 24.78 26.49
C PRO A 116 4.07 25.76 25.66
N LYS A 117 4.38 27.06 25.71
CA LYS A 117 3.64 28.09 24.96
C LYS A 117 3.86 27.95 23.46
N LYS A 118 5.11 27.77 23.03
CA LYS A 118 5.43 27.56 21.62
C LYS A 118 4.83 26.25 21.11
N TYR A 119 4.89 25.19 21.90
CA TYR A 119 4.26 23.91 21.58
C TYR A 119 2.76 24.08 21.31
N GLU A 120 2.06 24.77 22.21
CA GLU A 120 0.62 25.03 22.07
C GLU A 120 0.30 25.92 20.86
N GLN A 121 1.13 26.94 20.58
CA GLN A 121 1.01 27.77 19.38
C GLN A 121 1.23 26.98 18.09
N ASP A 122 2.29 26.18 18.03
CA ASP A 122 2.61 25.35 16.87
C ASP A 122 1.53 24.27 16.65
N ARG A 123 0.95 23.73 17.73
CA ARG A 123 -0.18 22.81 17.68
C ARG A 123 -1.44 23.48 17.14
N ASN A 124 -1.82 24.63 17.67
CA ASN A 124 -3.02 25.34 17.22
C ASN A 124 -2.87 25.77 15.76
N LYS A 125 -1.67 26.20 15.35
CA LYS A 125 -1.34 26.48 13.96
C LYS A 125 -1.35 25.23 13.07
N ALA A 126 -1.10 24.04 13.61
CA ALA A 126 -1.22 22.78 12.87
C ALA A 126 -2.69 22.33 12.72
N ASP A 127 -3.51 22.60 13.74
CA ASP A 127 -4.96 22.32 13.75
C ASP A 127 -5.76 23.35 12.90
N GLU A 128 -5.18 24.51 12.55
CA GLU A 128 -5.79 25.49 11.63
C GLU A 128 -5.99 24.88 10.23
N ILE A 129 -7.24 24.88 9.76
CA ILE A 129 -7.60 24.48 8.39
C ILE A 129 -7.02 25.51 7.41
N VAL A 130 -5.81 25.26 6.96
CA VAL A 130 -5.20 26.02 5.87
C VAL A 130 -5.57 25.30 4.57
N TYR A 131 -6.53 25.85 3.83
CA TYR A 131 -7.03 25.29 2.56
C TYR A 131 -5.93 25.01 1.50
N ASN A 132 -4.75 25.64 1.66
CA ASN A 132 -3.59 25.50 0.77
C ASN A 132 -2.41 24.73 1.39
N ARG A 133 -2.52 24.15 2.60
CA ARG A 133 -1.44 23.33 3.16
C ARG A 133 -1.47 21.94 2.55
N ASP A 134 -0.36 21.56 1.94
CA ASP A 134 -0.15 20.24 1.43
C ASP A 134 0.27 19.30 2.58
N ILE A 135 -0.70 18.56 3.13
CA ILE A 135 -0.47 17.55 4.20
C ILE A 135 0.51 16.46 3.72
N PHE A 136 0.75 16.37 2.41
CA PHE A 136 1.68 15.45 1.79
C PHE A 136 3.14 15.92 1.86
N GLU A 137 3.42 17.18 2.22
CA GLU A 137 4.79 17.73 2.38
C GLU A 137 5.51 17.26 3.66
N LYS A 138 4.80 16.68 4.63
CA LYS A 138 5.38 16.26 5.92
C LYS A 138 4.97 14.83 6.29
N GLU A 139 5.89 14.07 6.85
CA GLU A 139 5.64 12.72 7.36
C GLU A 139 4.98 12.77 8.75
N THR A 140 4.18 11.76 9.13
CA THR A 140 3.43 11.73 10.40
C THR A 140 4.34 11.86 11.64
N ALA A 141 5.54 11.29 11.59
CA ALA A 141 6.52 11.36 12.68
C ALA A 141 7.40 12.63 12.64
N HIS A 142 7.30 13.47 11.61
CA HIS A 142 8.06 14.72 11.52
C HIS A 142 7.26 15.88 12.13
N HIS A 143 7.70 16.36 13.31
CA HIS A 143 7.10 17.41 14.17
C HIS A 143 5.98 16.94 15.12
N LEU A 144 5.39 17.88 15.90
CA LEU A 144 4.43 17.63 16.98
C LEU A 144 3.45 16.51 16.62
N LEU A 145 3.40 15.47 17.45
CA LEU A 145 2.54 14.32 17.17
C LEU A 145 1.06 14.77 17.21
N THR A 146 0.29 14.41 16.18
CA THR A 146 -1.15 14.73 16.13
C THR A 146 -1.90 14.04 17.28
N ARG A 147 -3.08 14.57 17.65
CA ARG A 147 -3.92 13.94 18.70
C ARG A 147 -4.31 12.50 18.33
N SER A 148 -4.63 12.29 17.05
CA SER A 148 -4.98 11.00 16.50
C SER A 148 -3.82 10.02 16.58
N PHE A 149 -2.62 10.43 16.17
CA PHE A 149 -1.43 9.58 16.24
C PHE A 149 -0.98 9.31 17.68
N LYS A 150 -1.05 10.29 18.59
CA LYS A 150 -0.83 10.07 20.03
C LYS A 150 -1.78 9.03 20.62
N ARG A 151 -3.07 9.10 20.27
CA ARG A 151 -4.06 8.10 20.67
C ARG A 151 -3.69 6.71 20.13
N ARG A 152 -3.17 6.63 18.90
CA ARG A 152 -2.67 5.38 18.30
C ARG A 152 -1.47 4.83 19.08
N LEU A 153 -0.46 5.65 19.34
CA LEU A 153 0.72 5.25 20.13
C LEU A 153 0.35 4.78 21.54
N LYS A 154 -0.65 5.41 22.17
CA LYS A 154 -1.16 5.01 23.49
C LYS A 154 -1.89 3.66 23.47
N LYS A 155 -2.62 3.33 22.40
CA LYS A 155 -3.22 1.98 22.23
C LYS A 155 -2.14 0.89 22.16
N GLY A 156 -0.95 1.25 21.67
CA GLY A 156 0.22 0.39 21.71
C GLY A 156 0.34 -0.54 20.51
N PHE A 157 1.45 -1.27 20.49
CA PHE A 157 1.79 -2.27 19.47
C PHE A 157 1.46 -3.68 19.99
N LEU A 158 0.61 -4.39 19.25
CA LEU A 158 0.13 -5.73 19.58
C LEU A 158 0.91 -6.79 18.79
N PRO A 159 1.79 -7.60 19.43
CA PRO A 159 2.70 -8.51 18.71
C PRO A 159 2.02 -9.64 17.91
N TYR A 160 0.78 -9.98 18.25
CA TYR A 160 -0.01 -10.99 17.54
C TYR A 160 -0.81 -10.42 16.36
N TRP A 161 -0.83 -9.09 16.20
CA TRP A 161 -1.62 -8.40 15.18
C TRP A 161 -0.74 -7.52 14.27
N ASN A 162 0.27 -6.89 14.84
CA ASN A 162 1.13 -5.93 14.16
C ASN A 162 2.50 -6.55 13.81
N ARG A 163 2.99 -6.16 12.64
CA ARG A 163 4.35 -6.35 12.12
C ARG A 163 5.16 -5.08 12.38
N ALA A 164 6.49 -5.20 12.42
CA ALA A 164 7.35 -4.02 12.54
C ALA A 164 7.09 -2.99 11.42
N LEU A 165 6.82 -3.49 10.20
CA LEU A 165 6.37 -2.68 9.07
C LEU A 165 5.12 -1.85 9.36
N ASP A 166 4.13 -2.36 10.11
CA ASP A 166 2.90 -1.60 10.39
C ASP A 166 3.22 -0.33 11.18
N PHE A 167 4.12 -0.42 12.16
CA PHE A 167 4.55 0.75 12.91
C PHE A 167 5.28 1.75 12.02
N TRP A 168 6.11 1.29 11.08
CA TRP A 168 6.72 2.16 10.09
C TRP A 168 5.64 2.87 9.26
N VAL A 169 4.62 2.16 8.76
CA VAL A 169 3.51 2.81 8.04
C VAL A 169 2.82 3.86 8.92
N TRP A 170 2.68 3.61 10.23
CA TRP A 170 2.11 4.64 11.11
C TRP A 170 2.96 5.91 11.17
N GLN A 171 4.28 5.76 11.20
CA GLN A 171 5.20 6.91 11.26
C GLN A 171 5.21 7.76 9.99
N TYR A 172 4.87 7.19 8.83
CA TYR A 172 5.03 7.88 7.54
C TYR A 172 3.71 8.22 6.84
N TYR A 173 2.61 7.54 7.18
CA TYR A 173 1.33 7.62 6.46
C TYR A 173 0.09 7.71 7.35
N TYR A 174 0.17 7.59 8.68
CA TYR A 174 -1.04 7.47 9.52
C TYR A 174 -1.98 8.65 9.37
N ASP A 175 -1.45 9.86 9.45
CA ASP A 175 -2.25 11.08 9.35
C ASP A 175 -2.78 11.28 7.93
N GLN A 176 -1.97 11.01 6.90
CA GLN A 176 -2.38 11.10 5.51
C GLN A 176 -3.50 10.13 5.17
N ILE A 177 -3.42 8.89 5.66
CA ILE A 177 -4.46 7.88 5.45
C ILE A 177 -5.76 8.30 6.15
N LEU A 178 -5.65 8.78 7.40
CA LEU A 178 -6.80 9.24 8.18
C LEU A 178 -7.48 10.44 7.53
N ASP A 179 -6.71 11.43 7.08
CA ASP A 179 -7.23 12.67 6.49
C ASP A 179 -7.79 12.46 5.08
N THR A 180 -7.17 11.60 4.26
CA THR A 180 -7.56 11.40 2.85
C THR A 180 -8.67 10.36 2.71
N PHE A 181 -8.60 9.25 3.46
CA PHE A 181 -9.54 8.13 3.28
C PHE A 181 -10.53 8.00 4.42
N ASN A 182 -10.44 8.84 5.45
CA ASN A 182 -11.25 8.74 6.67
C ASN A 182 -11.19 7.34 7.31
N THR A 183 -10.04 6.67 7.19
CA THR A 183 -9.82 5.33 7.73
C THR A 183 -8.58 5.32 8.61
N SER A 184 -8.64 4.63 9.75
CA SER A 184 -7.47 4.44 10.58
C SER A 184 -6.73 3.18 10.15
N PHE A 185 -5.50 3.32 9.67
CA PHE A 185 -4.63 2.17 9.43
C PHE A 185 -4.16 1.58 10.76
N ASP A 186 -4.49 0.30 10.99
CA ASP A 186 -4.04 -0.46 12.16
C ASP A 186 -2.90 -1.40 11.78
N SER A 187 -3.20 -2.31 10.87
CA SER A 187 -2.28 -3.29 10.33
C SER A 187 -2.78 -3.67 8.95
N PHE A 188 -1.88 -4.16 8.10
CA PHE A 188 -2.26 -4.88 6.89
C PHE A 188 -3.07 -6.17 7.20
N GLY A 189 -3.11 -6.61 8.46
CA GLY A 189 -3.97 -7.67 8.99
C GLY A 189 -5.46 -7.33 9.11
N ASN A 190 -5.89 -6.13 8.70
CA ASN A 190 -7.32 -5.78 8.61
C ASN A 190 -8.07 -6.57 7.51
N ILE A 191 -7.35 -7.32 6.67
CA ILE A 191 -7.92 -8.20 5.66
C ILE A 191 -8.60 -9.40 6.33
N SER A 192 -9.77 -9.80 5.84
CA SER A 192 -10.48 -10.94 6.42
C SER A 192 -9.66 -12.23 6.35
N LEU A 193 -9.77 -13.06 7.40
CA LEU A 193 -9.09 -14.35 7.47
C LEU A 193 -9.40 -15.26 6.27
N MET A 194 -10.62 -15.15 5.74
CA MET A 194 -11.05 -15.91 4.56
C MET A 194 -10.25 -15.54 3.31
N ILE A 195 -10.04 -14.24 3.07
CA ILE A 195 -9.25 -13.79 1.91
C ILE A 195 -7.77 -14.12 2.11
N LEU A 196 -7.23 -13.96 3.33
CA LEU A 196 -5.86 -14.38 3.64
C LEU A 196 -5.65 -15.88 3.40
N SER A 197 -6.62 -16.71 3.77
CA SER A 197 -6.59 -18.15 3.53
C SER A 197 -6.66 -18.48 2.04
N ARG A 198 -7.55 -17.81 1.29
CA ARG A 198 -7.66 -17.92 -0.16
C ARG A 198 -6.34 -17.55 -0.85
N PHE A 199 -5.76 -16.40 -0.51
CA PHE A 199 -4.48 -15.99 -1.08
C PHE A 199 -3.36 -16.98 -0.72
N SER A 200 -3.32 -17.46 0.51
CA SER A 200 -2.35 -18.47 0.95
C SER A 200 -2.49 -19.79 0.19
N TYR A 201 -3.69 -20.13 -0.26
CA TYR A 201 -3.95 -21.26 -1.15
C TYR A 201 -3.44 -20.97 -2.57
N ILE A 202 -3.93 -19.89 -3.20
CA ILE A 202 -3.56 -19.47 -4.56
C ILE A 202 -2.03 -19.33 -4.72
N LYS A 203 -1.36 -18.72 -3.73
CA LYS A 203 0.09 -18.54 -3.70
C LYS A 203 0.86 -19.86 -3.85
N ARG A 204 0.30 -21.00 -3.43
CA ARG A 204 0.95 -22.32 -3.59
C ARG A 204 0.97 -22.80 -5.04
N HIS A 205 0.07 -22.29 -5.87
CA HIS A 205 -0.02 -22.60 -7.30
C HIS A 205 0.88 -21.72 -8.16
N PHE A 206 1.41 -20.62 -7.60
CA PHE A 206 2.33 -19.75 -8.32
C PHE A 206 3.65 -20.47 -8.61
N PRO A 207 4.21 -20.29 -9.82
CA PRO A 207 5.52 -20.83 -10.13
C PRO A 207 6.59 -20.31 -9.17
N LYS A 208 7.54 -21.18 -8.78
CA LYS A 208 8.59 -20.85 -7.79
C LYS A 208 9.54 -19.73 -8.23
N TYR A 209 9.61 -19.45 -9.53
CA TYR A 209 10.44 -18.38 -10.08
C TYR A 209 9.79 -17.00 -9.94
N VAL A 210 8.49 -16.93 -9.61
CA VAL A 210 7.78 -15.65 -9.46
C VAL A 210 8.16 -15.02 -8.13
N GLU A 211 8.69 -13.81 -8.20
CA GLU A 211 8.91 -12.97 -7.04
C GLU A 211 7.64 -12.17 -6.72
N LEU A 212 7.21 -12.24 -5.46
CA LEU A 212 6.06 -11.50 -4.95
C LEU A 212 6.50 -10.22 -4.24
N PHE A 213 5.75 -9.14 -4.45
CA PHE A 213 5.87 -7.88 -3.72
C PHE A 213 4.55 -7.52 -3.07
N GLU A 214 4.63 -6.93 -1.88
CA GLU A 214 3.47 -6.42 -1.15
C GLU A 214 3.30 -4.91 -1.42
N GLY A 215 2.11 -4.49 -1.82
CA GLY A 215 1.77 -3.09 -2.08
C GLY A 215 0.46 -2.68 -1.40
N ASN A 216 0.16 -1.39 -1.41
CA ASN A 216 -1.09 -0.88 -0.85
C ASN A 216 -1.63 0.30 -1.65
N GLY A 217 -2.84 0.14 -2.19
CA GLY A 217 -3.49 1.16 -3.01
C GLY A 217 -3.61 2.54 -2.35
N GLN A 218 -3.92 2.61 -1.05
CA GLN A 218 -4.02 3.90 -0.34
C GLN A 218 -2.66 4.60 -0.25
N ILE A 219 -1.61 3.86 0.06
CA ILE A 219 -0.23 4.39 0.09
C ILE A 219 0.22 4.83 -1.30
N ILE A 220 -0.09 4.05 -2.34
CA ILE A 220 0.23 4.39 -3.74
C ILE A 220 -0.48 5.69 -4.15
N LEU A 221 -1.76 5.85 -3.81
CA LEU A 221 -2.50 7.10 -4.04
C LEU A 221 -1.88 8.28 -3.29
N ILE A 222 -1.43 8.09 -2.05
CA ILE A 222 -0.70 9.13 -1.29
C ILE A 222 0.61 9.50 -1.99
N GLU A 223 1.36 8.54 -2.54
CA GLU A 223 2.60 8.84 -3.29
C GLU A 223 2.32 9.55 -4.63
N LEU A 224 1.19 9.25 -5.29
CA LEU A 224 0.72 9.99 -6.47
C LEU A 224 0.32 11.43 -6.12
N LEU A 225 -0.26 11.65 -4.93
CA LEU A 225 -0.57 12.97 -4.39
C LEU A 225 0.71 13.75 -4.04
N ARG A 226 1.67 13.11 -3.35
CA ARG A 226 2.99 13.69 -3.01
C ARG A 226 3.76 14.16 -4.24
N SER A 227 3.70 13.40 -5.32
CA SER A 227 4.32 13.73 -6.61
C SER A 227 3.52 14.73 -7.45
N LYS A 228 2.36 15.19 -6.96
CA LYS A 228 1.45 16.13 -7.64
C LYS A 228 0.99 15.63 -9.02
N ILE A 229 0.92 14.30 -9.19
CA ILE A 229 0.38 13.67 -10.40
C ILE A 229 -1.16 13.74 -10.36
N ILE A 230 -1.75 13.44 -9.20
CA ILE A 230 -3.19 13.57 -8.93
C ILE A 230 -3.44 14.60 -7.83
N ALA A 231 -4.67 15.10 -7.72
CA ALA A 231 -5.09 16.06 -6.70
C ALA A 231 -5.94 15.39 -5.61
N LYS A 232 -5.97 15.97 -4.40
CA LYS A 232 -6.75 15.41 -3.26
C LYS A 232 -8.23 15.22 -3.60
N LYS A 233 -8.82 16.20 -4.30
CA LYS A 233 -10.20 16.13 -4.80
C LYS A 233 -10.46 14.88 -5.67
N ASP A 234 -9.44 14.42 -6.39
CA ASP A 234 -9.56 13.25 -7.25
C ASP A 234 -9.69 12.01 -6.37
N VAL A 235 -8.93 11.92 -5.27
CA VAL A 235 -8.98 10.76 -4.38
C VAL A 235 -10.28 10.66 -3.58
N ASP A 236 -10.79 11.79 -3.08
CA ASP A 236 -12.02 11.83 -2.28
C ASP A 236 -13.23 11.28 -3.06
N MET A 237 -13.25 11.48 -4.39
CA MET A 237 -14.35 11.10 -5.26
C MET A 237 -14.16 9.73 -5.94
N LEU A 238 -13.03 9.03 -5.75
CA LEU A 238 -12.76 7.74 -6.43
C LEU A 238 -13.80 6.65 -6.12
N ASN A 239 -14.38 6.69 -4.92
CA ASN A 239 -15.38 5.73 -4.45
C ASN A 239 -16.82 6.20 -4.64
N ASP A 240 -17.02 7.41 -5.17
CA ASP A 240 -18.34 7.94 -5.46
C ASP A 240 -18.99 7.15 -6.61
N ILE A 241 -20.28 6.83 -6.49
CA ILE A 241 -21.00 5.98 -7.46
C ILE A 241 -21.20 6.73 -8.79
N ASP A 242 -21.46 8.03 -8.72
CA ASP A 242 -21.82 8.84 -9.88
C ASP A 242 -20.57 9.49 -10.49
N LEU A 243 -19.73 10.11 -9.66
CA LEU A 243 -18.55 10.85 -10.11
C LEU A 243 -17.29 9.99 -10.22
N GLY A 244 -17.26 8.81 -9.59
CA GLY A 244 -16.05 7.98 -9.53
C GLY A 244 -15.53 7.52 -10.89
N MET A 245 -16.40 7.38 -11.90
CA MET A 245 -15.97 7.06 -13.26
C MET A 245 -15.19 8.22 -13.90
N GLU A 246 -15.75 9.43 -13.87
CA GLU A 246 -15.10 10.61 -14.46
C GLU A 246 -13.75 10.90 -13.77
N VAL A 247 -13.73 10.73 -12.46
CA VAL A 247 -12.54 10.98 -11.64
C VAL A 247 -11.47 9.91 -11.88
N ARG A 248 -11.84 8.63 -12.02
CA ARG A 248 -10.89 7.58 -12.44
C ARG A 248 -10.33 7.88 -13.83
N LEU A 249 -11.14 8.34 -14.78
CA LEU A 249 -10.67 8.70 -16.11
C LEU A 249 -9.62 9.82 -16.06
N ASP A 250 -9.91 10.89 -15.34
CA ASP A 250 -8.98 12.02 -15.17
C ASP A 250 -7.68 11.59 -14.46
N ALA A 251 -7.78 10.80 -13.39
CA ALA A 251 -6.62 10.25 -12.69
C ALA A 251 -5.76 9.36 -13.61
N ILE A 252 -6.37 8.45 -14.38
CA ILE A 252 -5.66 7.57 -15.31
C ILE A 252 -4.96 8.40 -16.39
N LYS A 253 -5.60 9.43 -16.94
CA LYS A 253 -4.99 10.30 -17.96
C LYS A 253 -3.81 11.10 -17.42
N LYS A 254 -3.90 11.61 -16.19
CA LYS A 254 -2.77 12.26 -15.49
C LYS A 254 -1.61 11.29 -15.28
N ILE A 255 -1.91 10.07 -14.83
CA ILE A 255 -0.91 9.00 -14.64
C ILE A 255 -0.26 8.62 -15.98
N GLU A 256 -1.06 8.40 -17.02
CA GLU A 256 -0.61 8.07 -18.39
C GLU A 256 0.43 9.08 -18.89
N GLY A 257 0.13 10.38 -18.73
CA GLY A 257 1.01 11.46 -19.18
C GLY A 257 2.27 11.66 -18.33
N LYS A 258 2.27 11.27 -17.06
CA LYS A 258 3.41 11.47 -16.14
C LYS A 258 4.33 10.26 -16.01
N LEU A 259 3.79 9.04 -16.05
CA LEU A 259 4.55 7.80 -15.89
C LEU A 259 4.90 7.11 -17.21
N ASP A 260 4.57 7.76 -18.34
CA ASP A 260 4.78 7.28 -19.70
C ASP A 260 4.28 5.83 -19.90
N ILE A 261 3.02 5.63 -19.50
CA ILE A 261 2.29 4.38 -19.73
C ILE A 261 1.33 4.64 -20.89
N PHE A 262 1.13 3.68 -21.77
CA PHE A 262 0.12 3.71 -22.81
C PHE A 262 -0.99 2.73 -22.46
N ILE A 263 -2.24 3.17 -22.61
CA ILE A 263 -3.43 2.39 -22.29
C ILE A 263 -4.37 2.43 -23.49
N TYR A 264 -4.76 1.26 -23.99
CA TYR A 264 -5.74 1.17 -25.08
C TYR A 264 -7.13 1.60 -24.60
N ASN A 265 -7.94 2.14 -25.50
CA ASN A 265 -9.29 2.63 -25.16
C ASN A 265 -10.18 1.56 -24.51
N HIS A 266 -10.05 0.30 -24.94
CA HIS A 266 -10.80 -0.81 -24.35
C HIS A 266 -10.42 -1.04 -22.88
N ASP A 267 -9.13 -1.12 -22.57
CA ASP A 267 -8.67 -1.31 -21.18
C ASP A 267 -8.96 -0.08 -20.32
N LEU A 268 -8.85 1.12 -20.90
CA LEU A 268 -9.23 2.38 -20.22
C LEU A 268 -10.69 2.35 -19.78
N GLU A 269 -11.60 1.88 -20.65
CA GLU A 269 -13.02 1.74 -20.32
C GLU A 269 -13.24 0.76 -19.16
N ILE A 270 -12.50 -0.36 -19.15
CA ILE A 270 -12.56 -1.34 -18.05
C ILE A 270 -12.09 -0.73 -16.73
N LEU A 271 -10.94 -0.03 -16.73
CA LEU A 271 -10.38 0.63 -15.54
C LEU A 271 -11.33 1.69 -14.97
N VAL A 272 -11.97 2.46 -15.83
CA VAL A 272 -12.91 3.51 -15.43
C VAL A 272 -14.19 2.93 -14.83
N LYS A 273 -14.74 1.86 -15.43
CA LYS A 273 -15.98 1.23 -14.97
C LYS A 273 -15.79 0.37 -13.72
N ASN A 274 -14.62 -0.25 -13.54
CA ASN A 274 -14.40 -1.25 -12.50
C ASN A 274 -13.35 -0.77 -11.47
N PRO A 275 -13.74 -0.41 -10.24
CA PRO A 275 -12.81 0.00 -9.19
C PRO A 275 -11.72 -1.05 -8.89
N ARG A 276 -12.05 -2.35 -8.97
CA ARG A 276 -11.10 -3.46 -8.74
C ARG A 276 -10.02 -3.56 -9.81
N ALA A 277 -10.37 -3.22 -11.05
CA ALA A 277 -9.41 -3.14 -12.14
C ALA A 277 -8.45 -1.96 -11.90
N PHE A 278 -9.00 -0.83 -11.46
CA PHE A 278 -8.21 0.35 -11.07
C PHE A 278 -7.26 0.06 -9.89
N ASP A 279 -7.72 -0.63 -8.85
CA ASP A 279 -6.86 -1.06 -7.73
C ASP A 279 -5.68 -1.93 -8.21
N SER A 280 -5.95 -2.87 -9.11
CA SER A 280 -4.91 -3.74 -9.69
C SER A 280 -3.94 -2.93 -10.54
N PHE A 281 -4.43 -1.97 -11.32
CA PHE A 281 -3.59 -1.03 -12.06
C PHE A 281 -2.68 -0.22 -11.15
N LEU A 282 -3.17 0.32 -10.03
CA LEU A 282 -2.33 1.04 -9.05
C LEU A 282 -1.19 0.16 -8.53
N LEU A 283 -1.45 -1.12 -8.23
CA LEU A 283 -0.40 -2.06 -7.82
C LEU A 283 0.62 -2.31 -8.93
N ALA A 284 0.20 -2.37 -10.20
CA ALA A 284 1.11 -2.47 -11.33
C ALA A 284 2.03 -1.24 -11.43
N LEU A 285 1.52 -0.03 -11.15
CA LEU A 285 2.35 1.18 -11.08
C LEU A 285 3.44 1.09 -10.01
N ALA A 286 3.11 0.54 -8.83
CA ALA A 286 4.12 0.29 -7.80
C ALA A 286 5.17 -0.72 -8.29
N GLY A 287 4.74 -1.75 -9.01
CA GLY A 287 5.62 -2.71 -9.67
C GLY A 287 6.55 -2.07 -10.71
N GLN A 288 6.04 -1.14 -11.51
CA GLN A 288 6.85 -0.38 -12.48
C GLN A 288 8.09 0.22 -11.80
N ASN A 289 7.92 0.79 -10.60
CA ASN A 289 9.00 1.40 -9.84
C ASN A 289 9.99 0.37 -9.27
N VAL A 290 9.60 -0.90 -9.09
CA VAL A 290 10.56 -1.98 -8.80
C VAL A 290 11.53 -2.15 -9.95
N LEU A 291 11.00 -2.26 -11.18
CA LEU A 291 11.80 -2.45 -12.39
C LEU A 291 12.63 -1.22 -12.78
N GLN A 292 12.24 -0.03 -12.28
CA GLN A 292 12.97 1.22 -12.45
C GLN A 292 13.88 1.57 -11.27
N GLU A 293 13.93 0.75 -10.21
CA GLU A 293 14.70 1.01 -8.98
C GLU A 293 14.33 2.34 -8.28
N LYS A 294 13.05 2.75 -8.39
CA LYS A 294 12.51 4.00 -7.82
C LYS A 294 11.68 3.78 -6.56
N ASN A 295 11.87 2.67 -5.85
CA ASN A 295 11.16 2.46 -4.59
C ASN A 295 11.92 3.08 -3.41
N ARG A 296 11.17 3.56 -2.40
CA ARG A 296 11.78 4.00 -1.14
C ARG A 296 12.43 2.81 -0.44
N GLN A 297 13.62 3.02 0.11
CA GLN A 297 14.30 2.02 0.90
C GLN A 297 13.67 1.93 2.30
N LEU A 298 13.31 0.71 2.69
CA LEU A 298 12.79 0.44 4.03
C LEU A 298 13.94 0.17 5.00
N PRO A 299 13.86 0.66 6.24
CA PRO A 299 14.86 0.34 7.26
C PRO A 299 14.89 -1.16 7.59
N GLU A 300 16.08 -1.72 7.86
CA GLU A 300 16.26 -3.15 8.19
C GLU A 300 15.34 -3.67 9.31
N TRP A 301 15.03 -2.84 10.31
CA TRP A 301 14.18 -3.24 11.43
C TRP A 301 12.72 -3.53 11.03
N THR A 302 12.29 -3.14 9.82
CA THR A 302 10.97 -3.49 9.27
C THR A 302 10.96 -4.83 8.55
N GLN A 303 12.10 -5.55 8.51
CA GLN A 303 12.27 -6.83 7.82
C GLN A 303 11.91 -6.74 6.31
N PRO A 304 12.57 -5.87 5.53
CA PRO A 304 12.26 -5.66 4.11
C PRO A 304 12.33 -6.95 3.28
N ASN A 305 13.29 -7.84 3.56
CA ASN A 305 13.44 -9.11 2.84
C ASN A 305 12.27 -10.08 3.05
N GLU A 306 11.62 -10.04 4.22
CA GLU A 306 10.47 -10.89 4.55
C GLU A 306 9.16 -10.28 4.07
N THR A 307 8.99 -8.98 4.30
CA THR A 307 7.76 -8.24 3.93
C THR A 307 7.64 -8.04 2.43
N LYS A 308 8.78 -7.84 1.74
CA LYS A 308 8.84 -7.42 0.33
C LYS A 308 7.89 -6.26 0.02
N PHE A 309 7.71 -5.38 1.00
CA PHE A 309 6.81 -4.24 0.89
C PHE A 309 7.44 -3.17 0.02
N ILE A 310 6.70 -2.69 -0.99
CA ILE A 310 7.18 -1.71 -1.95
C ILE A 310 6.42 -0.41 -1.81
N ILE A 311 7.15 0.69 -1.95
CA ILE A 311 6.61 2.04 -1.87
C ILE A 311 7.16 2.81 -3.06
N PRO A 312 6.32 3.06 -4.07
CA PRO A 312 6.77 3.80 -5.24
C PRO A 312 7.18 5.21 -4.85
N ASN A 313 8.31 5.68 -5.38
CA ASN A 313 8.57 7.10 -5.49
C ASN A 313 8.27 7.56 -6.92
N PHE A 314 7.22 8.35 -7.09
CA PHE A 314 6.81 8.91 -8.39
C PHE A 314 7.41 10.30 -8.68
N GLY A 315 8.22 10.83 -7.75
CA GLY A 315 8.94 12.11 -7.86
C GLY A 315 10.44 11.93 -8.05
#